data_AF-A0A929SNM5-F1
#
_entry.id   AF-A0A929SNM5-F1
#
_cell.length_a   1.000
_cell.length_b   1.000
_cell.length_c   1.000
_cell.angle_alpha   90.00
_cell.angle_beta   90.00
_cell.angle_gamma   90.00
#
_symmetry.space_group_name_H-M   'P 1'
#
loop_
_entity.id
_entity.type
_entity.pdbx_description
1 polymer ?
#
loop_
_entity_poly.entity_id
_entity_poly.type
_entity_poly.pdbx_seq_one_letter_code
_entity_poly.pdbx_strand_id
1 'polypeptide(L)'
;MGQYVIKTLGYCAEKGLQLQWEKDFAISVNAPGNEVTIRANKSGLISLARHLLTLAQDSVPKHSHIHLDEYNSLEEGSAELILEKI
;
A
#
# COMPACT_ATOMS: atom_id res chain seq x y z
N MET A 1 17.05 -10.50 -16.62
CA MET A 1 15.73 -10.05 -16.14
C MET A 1 15.49 -10.70 -14.79
N GLY A 2 15.31 -9.92 -13.72
CA GLY A 2 15.12 -10.47 -12.38
C GLY A 2 13.66 -10.78 -12.09
N GLN A 3 13.37 -11.97 -11.56
CA GLN A 3 12.05 -12.30 -11.04
C GLN A 3 11.96 -11.84 -9.58
N TYR A 4 10.92 -11.11 -9.23
CA TYR A 4 10.60 -10.76 -7.85
C TYR A 4 9.44 -11.63 -7.37
N VAL A 5 9.63 -12.31 -6.24
CA VAL A 5 8.56 -13.04 -5.56
C VAL A 5 8.18 -12.24 -4.32
N ILE A 6 6.97 -11.66 -4.32
CA ILE A 6 6.44 -10.92 -3.18
C ILE A 6 5.50 -11.84 -2.43
N LYS A 7 5.87 -12.21 -1.20
CA LYS A 7 4.97 -12.92 -0.29
C LYS A 7 3.94 -11.94 0.26
N THR A 8 2.67 -12.28 0.12
CA THR A 8 1.55 -11.57 0.72
C THR A 8 1.22 -12.15 2.09
N LEU A 9 0.53 -11.35 2.91
CA LEU A 9 -0.16 -11.85 4.09
C LEU A 9 -1.55 -12.31 3.68
N GLY A 10 -2.08 -13.33 4.34
CA GLY A 10 -3.46 -13.75 4.12
C GLY A 10 -4.43 -12.80 4.80
N TYR A 11 -5.53 -12.47 4.13
CA TYR A 11 -6.65 -11.79 4.79
C TYR A 11 -7.25 -12.68 5.90
N CYS A 12 -7.57 -12.05 7.03
CA CYS A 12 -8.24 -12.68 8.16
C CYS A 12 -9.38 -11.77 8.62
N ALA A 13 -10.62 -12.26 8.58
CA ALA A 13 -11.79 -11.42 8.90
C ALA A 13 -11.73 -10.80 10.31
N GLU A 14 -11.18 -11.50 11.30
CA GLU A 14 -11.03 -11.00 12.66
C GLU A 14 -9.97 -9.90 12.80
N LYS A 15 -8.95 -9.91 11.94
CA LYS A 15 -7.79 -8.99 12.01
C LYS A 15 -7.80 -7.93 10.91
N GLY A 16 -8.69 -8.05 9.93
CA GLY A 16 -8.71 -7.23 8.73
C GLY A 16 -7.50 -7.45 7.82
N LEU A 17 -7.24 -6.45 6.97
CA LEU A 17 -6.05 -6.39 6.12
C LEU A 17 -4.81 -6.15 7.00
N GLN A 18 -3.80 -7.00 6.82
CA GLN A 18 -2.52 -6.82 7.51
C GLN A 18 -1.51 -6.18 6.57
N LEU A 19 -0.91 -5.08 7.04
CA LEU A 19 0.13 -4.38 6.32
C LEU A 19 1.50 -4.79 6.87
N GLN A 20 2.39 -5.18 5.97
CA GLN A 20 3.79 -5.44 6.29
C GLN A 20 4.70 -4.59 5.41
N TRP A 21 5.49 -3.74 6.08
CA TRP A 21 6.44 -2.84 5.44
C TRP A 21 7.83 -3.49 5.38
N GLU A 22 8.53 -3.27 4.26
CA GLU A 22 9.97 -3.52 4.17
C GLU A 22 10.73 -2.55 5.07
N LYS A 23 11.91 -2.98 5.52
CA LYS A 23 12.79 -2.11 6.29
C LYS A 23 13.18 -0.88 5.47
N ASP A 24 13.23 0.27 6.14
CA ASP A 24 13.68 1.56 5.58
C ASP A 24 12.83 2.01 4.37
N PHE A 25 11.56 1.60 4.33
CA PHE A 25 10.62 2.11 3.33
C PHE A 25 10.42 3.62 3.49
N ALA A 26 10.27 4.32 2.37
CA ALA A 26 9.96 5.74 2.32
C ALA A 26 8.98 5.97 1.17
N ILE A 27 7.87 6.65 1.45
CA ILE A 27 6.76 6.84 0.50
C ILE A 27 6.19 8.24 0.70
N SER A 28 6.09 9.02 -0.37
CA SER A 28 5.36 10.29 -0.37
C SER A 28 4.34 10.35 -1.49
N VAL A 29 3.26 11.08 -1.24
CA VAL A 29 2.16 11.23 -2.19
C VAL A 29 1.92 12.71 -2.45
N ASN A 30 1.90 13.09 -3.71
CA ASN A 30 1.57 14.44 -4.16
C ASN A 30 0.44 14.36 -5.17
N ALA A 31 -0.62 15.16 -4.99
CA ALA A 31 -1.80 15.14 -5.85
C ALA A 31 -2.15 16.54 -6.40
N PRO A 32 -1.28 17.18 -7.20
CA PRO A 32 -1.58 18.48 -7.77
C PRO A 32 -2.49 18.33 -9.02
N GLY A 33 -3.62 19.02 -9.03
CA GLY A 33 -4.52 19.04 -10.18
C GLY A 33 -5.18 17.68 -10.44
N ASN A 34 -4.95 17.11 -11.62
CA ASN A 34 -5.58 15.84 -12.06
C ASN A 34 -4.63 14.64 -12.03
N GLU A 35 -3.43 14.80 -11.48
CA GLU A 35 -2.43 13.74 -11.40
C GLU A 35 -2.14 13.40 -9.94
N VAL A 36 -1.90 12.11 -9.67
CA VAL A 36 -1.42 11.64 -8.38
C VAL A 36 -0.06 10.99 -8.61
N THR A 37 0.95 11.51 -7.93
CA THR A 37 2.30 10.94 -7.93
C THR A 37 2.56 10.25 -6.60
N ILE A 38 2.77 8.94 -6.64
CA ILE A 38 3.31 8.17 -5.53
C ILE A 38 4.82 8.02 -5.75
N ARG A 39 5.64 8.65 -4.90
CA ARG A 39 7.10 8.53 -4.94
C ARG A 39 7.51 7.59 -3.83
N ALA A 40 8.33 6.59 -4.14
CA ALA A 40 8.81 5.66 -3.13
C ALA A 40 10.19 5.12 -3.48
N ASN A 41 10.96 4.77 -2.46
CA ASN A 41 12.18 3.99 -2.66
C ASN A 41 11.86 2.52 -3.00
N LYS A 42 12.88 1.71 -3.28
CA LYS A 42 12.69 0.27 -3.59
C LYS A 42 11.87 -0.46 -2.52
N SER A 43 12.17 -0.24 -1.24
CA SER A 43 11.47 -0.85 -0.11
C SER A 43 9.99 -0.43 -0.06
N GLY A 44 9.70 0.86 -0.27
CA GLY A 44 8.34 1.40 -0.34
C GLY A 44 7.54 0.83 -1.51
N LEU A 45 8.13 0.76 -2.70
CA LEU A 45 7.50 0.15 -3.87
C LEU A 45 7.17 -1.34 -3.65
N ILE A 46 8.09 -2.11 -3.07
CA ILE A 46 7.84 -3.53 -2.74
C ILE A 46 6.74 -3.66 -1.68
N SER A 47 6.71 -2.78 -0.68
CA SER A 47 5.69 -2.78 0.37
C SER A 47 4.30 -2.48 -0.19
N LEU A 48 4.16 -1.42 -0.99
CA LEU A 48 2.91 -1.07 -1.66
C LEU A 48 2.45 -2.19 -2.59
N ALA A 49 3.36 -2.78 -3.36
CA ALA A 49 3.04 -3.93 -4.21
C ALA A 49 2.51 -5.12 -3.39
N ARG A 50 3.12 -5.43 -2.24
CA ARG A 50 2.61 -6.45 -1.32
C ARG A 50 1.19 -6.12 -0.85
N HIS A 51 0.95 -4.89 -0.42
CA HIS A 51 -0.36 -4.49 0.11
C HIS A 51 -1.44 -4.52 -0.96
N LEU A 52 -1.13 -4.07 -2.19
CA LEU A 52 -2.02 -4.19 -3.34
C LEU A 52 -2.34 -5.66 -3.66
N LEU A 53 -1.33 -6.54 -3.66
CA LEU A 53 -1.54 -7.97 -3.87
C LEU A 53 -2.35 -8.62 -2.75
N THR A 54 -2.16 -8.20 -1.49
CA THR A 54 -2.99 -8.64 -0.37
C THR A 54 -4.43 -8.16 -0.55
N LEU A 55 -4.64 -6.88 -0.86
CA LEU A 55 -5.96 -6.27 -1.07
C LEU A 55 -6.71 -6.95 -2.23
N ALA A 56 -6.00 -7.37 -3.28
CA ALA A 56 -6.57 -8.04 -4.44
C ALA A 56 -7.00 -9.50 -4.21
N GLN A 57 -6.65 -10.13 -3.07
CA GLN A 57 -7.00 -11.53 -2.81
C GLN A 57 -8.51 -11.76 -2.86
N ASP A 58 -8.94 -12.91 -3.37
CA ASP A 58 -10.37 -13.28 -3.47
C ASP A 58 -11.08 -13.28 -2.12
N SER A 59 -10.36 -13.65 -1.06
CA SER A 59 -10.87 -13.68 0.30
C SER A 59 -11.14 -12.30 0.91
N VAL A 60 -10.59 -11.23 0.35
CA VAL A 60 -10.82 -9.86 0.81
C VAL A 60 -12.19 -9.37 0.33
N PRO A 61 -13.08 -8.88 1.22
CA PRO A 61 -14.39 -8.35 0.82
C PRO A 61 -14.29 -7.16 -0.14
N LYS A 62 -15.30 -6.99 -0.99
CA LYS A 62 -15.49 -5.76 -1.78
C LYS A 62 -15.58 -4.54 -0.85
N HIS A 63 -15.11 -3.39 -1.33
CA HIS A 63 -15.03 -2.12 -0.60
C HIS A 63 -14.06 -2.11 0.59
N SER A 64 -13.26 -3.18 0.76
CA SER A 64 -12.10 -3.13 1.64
C SER A 64 -11.10 -2.11 1.09
N HIS A 65 -10.48 -1.34 1.98
CA HIS A 65 -9.54 -0.31 1.58
C HIS A 65 -8.38 -0.20 2.57
N ILE A 66 -7.30 0.41 2.09
CA ILE A 66 -6.13 0.80 2.87
C ILE A 66 -6.07 2.32 2.85
N HIS A 67 -6.00 2.94 4.02
CA HIS A 67 -5.85 4.39 4.18
C HIS A 67 -4.46 4.67 4.75
N LEU A 68 -3.72 5.56 4.08
CA LEU A 68 -2.36 5.96 4.42
C LEU A 68 -2.29 7.50 4.47
N ASP A 69 -1.55 8.01 5.46
CA ASP A 69 -1.38 9.45 5.70
C ASP A 69 0.01 9.75 6.29
N GLU A 70 0.33 11.01 6.54
CA GLU A 70 1.63 11.43 7.09
C GLU A 70 1.90 10.96 8.53
N TYR A 71 0.86 10.60 9.29
CA TYR A 71 0.99 9.99 10.62
C TYR A 71 1.04 8.46 10.55
N ASN A 72 0.80 7.90 9.37
CA ASN A 72 0.76 6.48 9.10
C ASN A 72 1.35 6.15 7.72
N SER A 73 2.66 5.89 7.72
CA SER A 73 3.44 5.31 6.61
C SER A 73 3.82 6.26 5.47
N LEU A 74 3.27 7.48 5.37
CA LEU A 74 3.72 8.47 4.39
C LEU A 74 4.67 9.50 5.02
N GLU A 75 5.58 10.05 4.21
CA GLU A 75 6.43 11.17 4.62
C GLU A 75 5.60 12.43 4.89
N GLU A 76 6.06 13.29 5.81
CA GLU A 76 5.44 14.58 6.18
C GLU A 76 5.06 15.42 4.94
N GLY A 77 3.87 16.01 4.95
CA GLY A 77 3.35 16.83 3.86
C GLY A 77 2.80 16.03 2.67
N SER A 78 2.71 14.70 2.78
CA SER A 78 2.02 13.89 1.78
C SER A 78 0.52 14.10 1.80
N ALA A 79 -0.11 14.06 0.62
CA ALA A 79 -1.56 13.90 0.53
C ALA A 79 -1.97 12.51 1.03
N GLU A 80 -3.17 12.40 1.61
CA GLU A 80 -3.73 11.10 1.99
C GLU A 80 -3.95 10.20 0.77
N LEU A 81 -3.74 8.89 0.94
CA LEU A 81 -3.90 7.89 -0.11
C LEU A 81 -4.87 6.80 0.35
N ILE A 82 -5.90 6.55 -0.48
CA ILE A 82 -6.82 5.42 -0.32
C ILE A 82 -6.63 4.44 -1.48
N LEU A 83 -6.45 3.16 -1.16
CA LEU A 83 -6.44 2.05 -2.12
C LEU A 83 -7.65 1.16 -1.81
N GLU A 84 -8.61 1.05 -2.73
CA GLU A 84 -9.87 0.31 -2.52
C GLU A 84 -10.01 -0.86 -3.50
N LYS A 85 -10.52 -2.01 -3.01
CA LYS A 85 -10.97 -3.13 -3.83
C LYS A 85 -12.43 -2.93 -4.27
N ILE A 86 -12.69 -3.04 -5.57
CA ILE A 86 -14.03 -3.01 -6.18
C ILE A 86 -14.62 -4.41 -6.42
#